data_AF-A0A7J4JEV3-F1
#
_entry.id   AF-A0A7J4JEV3-F1
#
_cell.length_a   1.000
_cell.length_b   1.000
_cell.length_c   1.000
_cell.angle_alpha   90.00
_cell.angle_beta   90.00
_cell.angle_gamma   90.00
#
_symmetry.space_group_name_H-M   'P 1'
#
loop_
_entity.id
_entity.type
_entity.pdbx_description
1 polymer ?
#
loop_
_entity_poly.entity_id
_entity_poly.type
_entity_poly.pdbx_seq_one_letter_code
_entity_poly.pdbx_strand_id
1 'polypeptide(L)' 'MVSDTKKSYMKSYNRLAEVKAKKAEYMRRIRAQKDESASRSLVQTLLNLGFENLAFEYAQERAPEMLATIRMPARRKK' A
#
# COMPACT_ATOMS: atom_id res chain seq x y z
N MET A 1 8.55 -36.72 -2.94
CA MET A 1 9.29 -36.01 -4.02
C MET A 1 8.28 -35.54 -5.08
N VAL A 2 8.38 -34.30 -5.55
CA VAL A 2 7.58 -33.83 -6.70
C VAL A 2 8.15 -34.47 -7.96
N SER A 3 7.31 -35.17 -8.74
CA SER A 3 7.74 -35.81 -9.99
C SER A 3 8.28 -34.79 -10.99
N ASP A 4 9.25 -35.20 -11.80
CA ASP A 4 9.85 -34.30 -12.79
C ASP A 4 8.85 -33.88 -13.88
N THR A 5 7.84 -34.71 -14.13
CA THR A 5 6.67 -34.37 -14.96
C THR A 5 5.89 -33.18 -14.37
N LYS A 6 5.62 -33.19 -13.06
CA LYS A 6 4.92 -32.10 -12.37
C LYS A 6 5.75 -30.81 -12.37
N LYS A 7 7.08 -30.90 -12.21
CA LYS A 7 7.97 -29.73 -12.30
C LYS A 7 7.98 -29.12 -13.71
N SER A 8 8.07 -29.96 -14.74
CA SER A 8 8.04 -29.52 -16.14
C SER A 8 6.72 -28.81 -16.47
N TYR A 9 5.60 -29.42 -16.07
CA TYR A 9 4.27 -28.83 -16.24
C TYR A 9 4.12 -27.48 -15.51
N MET A 10 4.58 -27.37 -14.26
CA MET A 10 4.55 -26.09 -13.54
C MET A 10 5.43 -25.03 -14.21
N LYS A 11 6.55 -25.43 -14.81
CA LYS A 11 7.44 -24.51 -15.53
C LYS A 11 6.79 -23.98 -16.81
N SER A 12 6.10 -24.81 -17.58
CA SER A 12 5.36 -24.36 -18.77
C SER A 12 4.13 -23.53 -18.40
N TYR A 13 3.36 -23.96 -17.41
CA TYR A 13 2.20 -23.24 -16.89
C TYR A 13 2.56 -21.82 -16.41
N ASN A 14 3.63 -21.67 -15.63
CA ASN A 14 4.10 -20.36 -15.16
C ASN A 14 4.66 -19.45 -16.28
N ARG A 15 4.92 -20.01 -17.47
CA ARG A 15 5.35 -19.24 -18.64
C ARG A 15 4.18 -18.66 -19.44
N LEU A 16 2.97 -19.21 -19.27
CA LEU A 16 1.76 -18.72 -19.94
C LEU A 16 1.54 -17.24 -19.63
N ALA A 17 1.21 -16.47 -20.67
CA ALA A 17 1.04 -15.02 -20.56
C ALA A 17 -0.07 -14.66 -19.57
N GLU A 18 -1.19 -15.38 -19.60
CA GLU A 18 -2.33 -15.15 -18.70
C GLU A 18 -1.98 -15.38 -17.22
N VAL A 19 -1.21 -16.43 -16.92
CA VAL A 19 -0.77 -16.75 -15.56
C VAL A 19 0.16 -15.65 -15.04
N LYS A 20 1.09 -15.18 -15.89
CA LYS A 20 1.96 -14.04 -15.55
C LYS A 20 1.17 -12.76 -15.34
N ALA A 21 0.19 -12.47 -16.19
CA ALA A 21 -0.66 -11.29 -16.08
C ALA A 21 -1.45 -11.30 -14.77
N LYS A 22 -2.13 -12.41 -14.44
CA LYS A 22 -2.86 -12.57 -13.17
C LYS A 22 -1.96 -12.43 -11.96
N LYS A 23 -0.75 -13.02 -12.00
CA LYS A 23 0.23 -12.88 -10.90
C LYS A 23 0.71 -11.44 -10.75
N ALA A 24 0.98 -10.74 -11.86
CA ALA A 24 1.40 -9.34 -11.83
C ALA A 24 0.30 -8.44 -11.26
N GLU A 25 -0.94 -8.65 -11.67
CA GLU A 25 -2.10 -7.93 -11.17
C GLU A 25 -2.30 -8.17 -9.67
N TYR A 26 -2.26 -9.44 -9.22
CA TYR A 26 -2.32 -9.78 -7.81
C TYR A 26 -1.23 -9.06 -7.01
N MET A 27 0.02 -9.10 -7.49
CA MET A 27 1.13 -8.43 -6.82
C MET A 27 0.97 -6.90 -6.80
N ARG A 28 0.37 -6.28 -7.83
CA ARG A 28 0.06 -4.84 -7.84
C ARG A 28 -0.98 -4.51 -6.77
N ARG A 29 -2.07 -5.28 -6.67
CA ARG A 29 -3.11 -5.08 -5.64
C ARG A 29 -2.53 -5.22 -4.23
N ILE A 30 -1.73 -6.25 -3.98
CA ILE A 30 -1.10 -6.46 -2.67
C ILE A 30 -0.14 -5.31 -2.33
N ARG A 31 0.63 -4.80 -3.29
CA ARG A 31 1.50 -3.63 -3.05
C ARG A 31 0.67 -2.39 -2.73
N ALA A 32 -0.39 -2.11 -3.50
CA ALA A 32 -1.28 -0.99 -3.24
C ALA A 32 -1.90 -1.06 -1.83
N GLN A 33 -2.38 -2.23 -1.40
CA GLN A 33 -2.89 -2.42 -0.04
C GLN A 33 -1.82 -2.20 1.03
N LYS A 34 -0.60 -2.68 0.81
CA LYS A 34 0.53 -2.44 1.73
C LYS A 34 0.88 -0.96 1.79
N ASP A 35 0.91 -0.27 0.65
CA ASP A 35 1.22 1.16 0.57
C ASP A 35 0.15 2.00 1.28
N GLU A 36 -1.13 1.63 1.16
CA GLU A 36 -2.23 2.23 1.91
C GLU A 36 -2.05 2.04 3.42
N SER A 37 -1.76 0.81 3.86
CA SER A 37 -1.53 0.52 5.29
C SER A 37 -0.30 1.24 5.85
N ALA A 38 0.77 1.34 5.05
CA ALA A 38 1.99 2.06 5.42
C ALA A 38 1.72 3.57 5.51
N SER A 39 0.91 4.12 4.60
CA SER A 39 0.53 5.55 4.61
C SER A 39 -0.27 5.89 5.86
N ARG A 40 -1.24 5.06 6.26
CA ARG A 40 -1.96 5.20 7.54
C ARG A 40 -1.04 5.15 8.74
N SER A 41 -0.15 4.14 8.79
CA SER A 41 0.81 3.99 9.89
C SER A 41 1.71 5.21 9.99
N LEU A 42 2.19 5.75 8.87
CA LEU A 42 3.03 6.94 8.84
C LEU A 42 2.30 8.16 9.42
N VAL A 43 1.08 8.43 8.95
CA VAL A 43 0.26 9.54 9.47
C VAL A 43 0.04 9.40 10.98
N GLN A 44 -0.28 8.19 11.45
CA GLN A 44 -0.46 7.94 12.88
C GLN A 44 0.84 8.17 13.68
N THR A 45 1.99 7.72 13.15
CA THR A 45 3.29 7.97 13.78
C THR A 45 3.59 9.47 13.85
N LEU A 46 3.31 10.22 12.78
CA LEU A 46 3.49 11.68 12.75
C LEU A 46 2.61 12.38 13.79
N LEU A 47 1.35 11.97 13.92
CA LEU A 47 0.45 12.46 14.96
C LEU A 47 0.98 12.17 16.37
N ASN A 48 1.43 10.94 16.63
CA ASN A 48 1.96 10.54 17.93
C ASN A 48 3.23 11.32 18.31
N LEU A 49 4.01 11.75 17.32
CA LEU A 49 5.20 12.58 17.50
C LEU A 49 4.89 14.09 17.57
N GLY A 50 3.62 14.49 17.40
CA GLY A 50 3.18 15.88 17.45
C GLY A 50 3.38 16.67 16.14
N PHE A 51 3.73 16.02 15.03
CA PHE A 51 3.91 16.65 13.72
C PHE A 51 2.58 16.80 12.96
N GLU A 52 1.62 17.54 13.53
CA GLU A 52 0.24 17.64 13.02
C GLU A 52 0.16 18.20 11.58
N ASN A 53 0.95 19.22 11.25
CA ASN A 53 0.96 19.80 9.90
C ASN A 53 1.49 18.81 8.85
N LEU A 54 2.56 18.08 9.18
CA LEU A 54 3.14 17.09 8.28
C LEU A 54 2.22 15.87 8.15
N ALA A 55 1.60 15.44 9.25
CA ALA A 55 0.58 14.41 9.23
C ALA A 55 -0.59 14.80 8.30
N PHE A 56 -1.01 16.06 8.33
CA PHE A 56 -2.08 16.58 7.48
C PHE A 56 -1.72 16.54 6.00
N GLU A 57 -0.53 17.04 5.63
CA GLU A 57 -0.04 17.01 4.24
C GLU A 57 0.03 15.58 3.70
N TYR A 58 0.63 14.66 4.46
CA TYR A 58 0.74 13.25 4.06
C TYR A 58 -0.61 12.53 4.00
N ALA A 59 -1.52 12.83 4.92
CA ALA A 59 -2.89 12.30 4.87
C ALA A 59 -3.63 12.81 3.64
N GLN A 60 -3.51 14.09 3.30
CA GLN A 60 -4.19 14.66 2.13
C GLN A 60 -3.75 14.00 0.83
N GLU A 61 -2.47 13.64 0.69
CA GLU A 61 -1.95 12.99 -0.51
C GLU A 61 -2.21 11.48 -0.56
N ARG A 62 -2.10 10.78 0.58
CA ARG A 62 -1.96 9.31 0.59
C ARG A 62 -2.91 8.55 1.52
N ALA A 63 -3.53 9.20 2.48
CA ALA A 63 -4.47 8.59 3.42
C ALA A 63 -5.60 9.58 3.80
N PRO A 64 -6.42 10.03 2.83
CA PRO A 64 -7.37 11.12 3.03
C PRO A 64 -8.45 10.80 4.07
N GLU A 65 -8.74 9.52 4.30
CA GLU A 65 -9.62 9.04 5.36
C GLU A 65 -9.12 9.38 6.77
N MET A 66 -7.81 9.57 6.95
CA MET A 66 -7.20 9.95 8.23
C MET A 66 -7.38 11.44 8.54
N LEU A 67 -7.81 12.27 7.59
CA LEU A 67 -7.95 13.72 7.80
C LEU A 67 -8.94 14.06 8.92
N ALA A 68 -9.95 13.22 9.16
CA ALA A 68 -10.93 13.41 10.23
C ALA A 68 -10.35 13.25 11.65
N THR A 69 -9.23 12.53 11.79
CA THR A 69 -8.58 12.30 13.09
C THR A 69 -7.50 13.33 13.40
N ILE A 70 -7.03 14.07 12.40
CA ILE A 70 -6.02 15.10 12.55
C ILE A 70 -6.69 16.38 13.04
N ARG A 71 -6.32 16.82 14.25
CA ARG A 71 -6.75 18.12 14.77
C ARG A 71 -6.01 19.19 13.97
N MET A 72 -6.69 19.90 13.08
CA MET A 72 -6.04 21.01 12.37
C MET A 72 -5.73 22.13 13.37
N PRO A 73 -4.47 22.54 13.55
CA PRO A 73 -4.20 23.83 14.18
C PRO A 73 -4.83 24.89 13.30
N ALA A 74 -5.66 25.76 13.89
CA ALA A 74 -6.40 26.80 13.18
C ALA A 74 -5.45 27.51 12.21
N ARG A 75 -5.73 27.39 10.91
CA ARG A 75 -4.98 28.02 9.83
C ARG A 75 -4.79 29.47 10.23
N ARG A 76 -3.55 29.89 10.55
CA ARG A 76 -3.24 31.29 10.83
C ARG A 76 -3.59 32.05 9.56
N LYS A 77 -4.78 32.66 9.53
CA LYS A 77 -5.11 33.70 8.55
C LYS A 77 -4.06 34.77 8.76
N LYS A 78 -3.17 34.94 7.78
CA LYS A 78 -2.34 36.14 7.69
C LYS A 78 -3.24 37.34 7.48
#